data_AF-A0A6A1UK06-F1
#
_entry.id   AF-A0A6A1UK06-F1
#
_cell.length_a   1.000
_cell.length_b   1.000
_cell.length_c   1.000
_cell.angle_alpha   90.00
_cell.angle_beta   90.00
_cell.angle_gamma   90.00
#
_symmetry.space_group_name_H-M   'P 1'
#
loop_
_entity.id
_entity.type
_entity.pdbx_description
1 polymer ?
#
loop_
_entity_poly.entity_id
_entity_poly.type
_entity_poly.pdbx_seq_one_letter_code
_entity_poly.pdbx_strand_id
1 'polypeptide(L)'
;MEIRHFSYRHPLILKEVVESDGEKGVICSGSCDFDLDIKCASHWRINASHGHQHVFIPILKQIQFTCEAYGVECKDRPRLCSICQLLVHTKCANFPSTIEIGAHNHSLAHTYSLRQVKELLDKVFCSLCYKKINPYYAAYYCQECD
;
A
#
# COMPACT_ATOMS: atom_id res chain seq x y z
N MET A 1 -2.79 7.96 31.33
CA MET A 1 -2.79 6.50 31.15
C MET A 1 -2.35 6.24 29.72
N GLU A 2 -1.07 5.95 29.52
CA GLU A 2 -0.50 5.67 28.20
C GLU A 2 -0.96 4.28 27.76
N ILE A 3 -1.79 4.21 26.72
CA ILE A 3 -2.11 2.94 26.07
C ILE A 3 -0.89 2.58 25.21
N ARG A 4 0.02 1.78 25.78
CA ARG A 4 1.15 1.20 25.03
C ARG A 4 0.62 0.12 24.09
N HIS A 5 0.44 0.47 22.82
CA HIS A 5 0.15 -0.52 21.78
C HIS A 5 1.45 -1.23 21.39
N PHE A 6 1.48 -2.56 21.57
CA PHE A 6 2.66 -3.43 21.63
C PHE A 6 3.50 -3.58 20.33
N SER A 7 3.47 -2.66 19.36
CA SER A 7 4.16 -2.90 18.08
C SER A 7 4.75 -1.68 17.35
N TYR A 8 4.71 -0.45 17.87
CA TYR A 8 5.09 0.72 17.08
C TYR A 8 6.16 1.58 17.76
N ARG A 9 7.36 1.65 17.14
CA ARG A 9 8.42 2.63 17.47
C ARG A 9 8.29 3.92 16.64
N HIS A 10 7.07 4.39 16.39
CA HIS A 10 6.83 5.76 15.94
C HIS A 10 5.61 6.34 16.66
N PRO A 11 5.67 7.58 17.16
CA PRO A 11 4.56 8.20 17.85
C PRO A 11 3.44 8.52 16.86
N LEU A 12 2.29 7.85 17.02
CA LEU A 12 1.03 8.32 16.43
C LEU A 12 0.69 9.66 17.12
N ILE A 13 0.95 10.79 16.45
CA ILE A 13 0.50 12.09 16.95
C ILE A 13 -0.96 12.28 16.51
N LEU A 14 -1.87 11.66 17.28
CA LEU A 14 -3.30 11.94 17.21
C LEU A 14 -3.54 13.22 18.01
N LYS A 15 -3.91 14.34 17.36
CA LYS A 15 -4.49 15.47 18.07
C LYS A 15 -6.01 15.30 18.02
N GLU A 16 -6.62 15.11 19.18
CA GLU A 16 -8.06 15.28 19.34
C GLU A 16 -8.38 16.76 19.12
N VAL A 17 -9.18 17.05 18.10
CA VAL A 17 -9.76 18.38 17.91
C VAL A 17 -11.24 18.26 18.21
N VAL A 18 -11.71 19.09 19.12
CA VAL A 18 -13.13 19.31 19.32
C VAL A 18 -13.55 20.30 18.25
N GLU A 19 -14.29 19.84 17.24
CA GLU A 19 -14.92 20.74 16.30
C GLU A 19 -16.02 21.54 17.02
N SER A 20 -16.35 22.72 16.51
CA SER A 20 -17.35 23.67 17.06
C SER A 20 -18.74 23.06 17.29
N ASP A 21 -18.94 21.85 16.79
CA ASP A 21 -20.19 21.13 16.60
C ASP A 21 -20.33 20.03 17.68
N GLY A 22 -19.28 19.81 18.49
CA GLY A 22 -19.22 18.76 19.51
C GLY A 22 -18.76 17.40 18.99
N GLU A 23 -18.43 17.28 17.70
CA GLU A 23 -17.81 16.08 17.13
C GLU A 23 -16.31 16.04 17.47
N LYS A 24 -15.87 14.87 17.96
CA LYS A 24 -14.45 14.60 18.23
C LYS A 24 -13.80 14.17 16.92
N GLY A 25 -13.14 15.12 16.25
CA GLY A 25 -12.29 14.85 15.10
C GLY A 25 -10.89 14.44 15.53
N VAL A 26 -10.28 13.54 14.77
CA VAL A 26 -8.86 13.20 14.91
C VAL A 26 -8.15 13.77 13.68
N ILE A 27 -7.29 14.77 13.88
CA ILE A 27 -6.44 15.29 12.81
C ILE A 27 -5.03 14.69 12.92
N CYS A 28 -4.50 14.23 11.79
CA CYS A 28 -3.12 13.79 11.71
C CYS A 28 -2.21 15.03 11.67
N SER A 29 -1.55 15.32 12.80
CA SER A 29 -0.64 16.47 12.92
C SER A 29 0.82 16.03 12.76
N GLY A 30 1.25 15.76 11.54
CA GLY A 30 2.65 15.49 11.19
C GLY A 30 2.84 14.76 9.85
N SER A 31 4.05 14.81 9.27
CA SER A 31 4.47 13.98 8.12
C SER A 31 4.48 12.51 8.55
N CYS A 32 3.46 11.79 8.15
CA CYS A 32 3.23 10.40 8.53
C CYS A 32 3.62 9.48 7.37
N ASP A 33 4.93 9.33 7.13
CA ASP A 33 5.46 8.43 6.11
C ASP A 33 5.03 6.98 6.44
N PHE A 34 3.93 6.54 5.83
CA PHE A 34 3.39 5.20 6.01
C PHE A 34 3.37 4.47 4.68
N ASP A 35 4.44 3.71 4.46
CA ASP A 35 4.62 2.89 3.27
C ASP A 35 4.54 1.41 3.61
N LEU A 36 3.90 0.64 2.77
CA LEU A 36 3.67 -0.77 3.00
C LEU A 36 4.06 -1.58 1.77
N ASP A 37 5.08 -2.42 1.94
CA ASP A 37 5.50 -3.37 0.90
C ASP A 37 4.36 -4.33 0.57
N ILE A 38 4.14 -4.59 -0.72
CA ILE A 38 3.05 -5.44 -1.19
C ILE A 38 3.09 -6.86 -0.62
N LYS A 39 4.28 -7.39 -0.31
CA LYS A 39 4.45 -8.70 0.36
C LYS A 39 3.92 -8.65 1.79
N CYS A 40 4.16 -7.55 2.51
CA CYS A 40 3.58 -7.38 3.84
C CYS A 40 2.07 -7.17 3.76
N ALA A 41 1.60 -6.39 2.79
CA ALA A 41 0.18 -6.16 2.57
C ALA A 41 -0.57 -7.48 2.30
N SER A 42 0.00 -8.34 1.45
CA SER A 42 -0.61 -9.62 1.08
C SER A 42 -0.84 -10.60 2.23
N HIS A 43 -0.09 -10.45 3.33
CA HIS A 43 -0.22 -11.30 4.51
C HIS A 43 -1.15 -10.70 5.57
N TRP A 44 -1.48 -9.42 5.47
CA TRP A 44 -2.28 -8.71 6.47
C TRP A 44 -3.76 -8.69 6.06
N ARG A 45 -4.67 -8.78 7.04
CA ARG A 45 -6.11 -8.64 6.80
C ARG A 45 -6.39 -7.16 6.57
N ILE A 46 -6.45 -6.79 5.31
CA ILE A 46 -6.62 -5.42 4.88
C ILE A 46 -8.06 -5.23 4.41
N ASN A 47 -8.71 -4.19 4.92
CA ASN A 47 -10.03 -3.80 4.46
C ASN A 47 -9.85 -3.08 3.11
N ALA A 48 -10.49 -3.61 2.07
CA ALA A 48 -10.50 -2.99 0.76
C ALA A 48 -11.39 -1.75 0.79
N SER A 49 -10.85 -0.60 0.42
CA SER A 49 -11.62 0.60 0.08
C SER A 49 -11.75 0.66 -1.45
N HIS A 50 -12.92 1.12 -1.94
CA HIS A 50 -13.22 1.16 -3.37
C HIS A 50 -12.40 2.26 -4.06
N GLY A 51 -11.56 1.90 -5.02
CA GLY A 51 -10.76 2.84 -5.81
C GLY A 51 -10.64 2.42 -7.27
N HIS A 52 -10.03 3.29 -8.10
CA HIS A 52 -9.90 3.14 -9.55
C HIS A 52 -9.33 1.76 -9.93
N GLN A 53 -10.12 0.96 -10.63
CA GLN A 53 -9.80 -0.45 -10.88
C GLN A 53 -9.02 -0.58 -12.19
N HIS A 54 -7.77 -1.01 -12.11
CA HIS A 54 -7.03 -1.43 -13.30
C HIS A 54 -7.78 -2.60 -13.97
N VAL A 55 -8.03 -2.49 -15.27
CA VAL A 55 -8.68 -3.58 -16.02
C VAL A 55 -7.61 -4.61 -16.40
N PHE A 56 -7.73 -5.80 -15.82
CA PHE A 56 -6.78 -6.89 -16.00
C PHE A 56 -7.36 -8.01 -16.88
N ILE A 57 -6.78 -8.16 -18.07
CA ILE A 57 -7.13 -9.19 -19.03
C ILE A 57 -6.41 -10.49 -18.67
N PRO A 58 -7.11 -11.63 -18.51
CA PRO A 58 -6.46 -12.91 -18.24
C PRO A 58 -5.76 -13.45 -19.48
N ILE A 59 -4.50 -13.84 -19.32
CA ILE A 59 -3.79 -14.65 -20.30
C ILE A 59 -4.02 -16.12 -19.94
N LEU A 60 -4.74 -16.83 -20.81
CA LEU A 60 -5.14 -18.22 -20.55
C LEU A 60 -3.97 -19.21 -20.61
N LYS A 61 -2.89 -18.83 -21.30
CA LYS A 61 -1.68 -19.64 -21.40
C LYS A 61 -0.82 -19.46 -20.15
N GLN A 62 -0.40 -20.58 -19.56
CA GLN A 62 0.62 -20.56 -18.53
C GLN A 62 1.97 -20.27 -19.17
N ILE A 63 2.65 -19.22 -18.69
CA ILE A 63 3.95 -18.80 -19.19
C ILE A 63 4.91 -18.56 -18.02
N GLN A 64 6.20 -18.54 -18.31
CA GLN A 64 7.22 -18.12 -17.36
C GLN A 64 7.41 -16.60 -17.50
N PHE A 65 7.27 -15.87 -16.39
CA PHE A 65 7.35 -14.42 -16.37
C PHE A 65 7.73 -13.89 -14.99
N THR A 66 8.26 -12.66 -14.95
CA THR A 66 8.46 -11.92 -13.69
C THR A 66 7.22 -11.12 -13.38
N CYS A 67 6.61 -11.34 -12.21
CA CYS A 67 5.47 -10.54 -11.79
C CYS A 67 5.92 -9.12 -11.44
N GLU A 68 5.43 -8.14 -12.19
CA GLU A 68 5.84 -6.73 -12.03
C GLU A 68 5.34 -6.07 -10.74
N ALA A 69 4.38 -6.69 -10.04
CA ALA A 69 3.99 -6.26 -8.70
C ALA A 69 4.99 -6.72 -7.62
N TYR A 70 5.60 -7.90 -7.75
CA TYR A 70 6.44 -8.48 -6.70
C TYR A 70 7.94 -8.49 -7.01
N GLY A 71 8.29 -8.42 -8.30
CA GLY A 71 9.66 -8.65 -8.79
C GLY A 71 10.12 -10.09 -8.71
N VAL A 72 9.19 -11.05 -8.70
CA VAL A 72 9.51 -12.47 -8.54
C VAL A 72 9.12 -13.23 -9.81
N GLU A 73 10.04 -14.06 -10.29
CA GLU A 73 9.80 -14.95 -11.42
C GLU A 73 8.88 -16.11 -11.02
N CYS A 74 7.95 -16.44 -11.91
CA CYS A 74 6.95 -17.47 -11.69
C CYS A 74 6.53 -18.12 -13.00
N LYS A 75 5.86 -19.26 -12.91
CA LYS A 75 5.23 -19.94 -14.04
C LYS A 75 3.74 -20.09 -13.78
N ASP A 76 2.94 -19.13 -14.23
CA ASP A 76 1.51 -19.03 -13.95
C ASP A 76 0.75 -18.47 -15.18
N ARG A 77 -0.58 -18.36 -15.10
CA ARG A 77 -1.43 -17.62 -16.03
C ARG A 77 -1.50 -16.15 -15.59
N PRO A 78 -0.78 -15.24 -16.26
CA PRO A 78 -0.73 -13.85 -15.83
C PRO A 78 -2.03 -13.08 -16.11
N ARG A 79 -2.12 -11.94 -15.46
CA ARG A 79 -3.07 -10.87 -15.72
C ARG A 79 -2.31 -9.69 -16.34
N LEU A 80 -2.75 -9.24 -17.51
CA LEU A 80 -2.18 -8.08 -18.19
C LEU A 80 -3.07 -6.86 -17.95
N CYS A 81 -2.52 -5.79 -17.38
CA CYS A 81 -3.24 -4.52 -17.28
C CYS A 81 -3.38 -3.90 -18.68
N SER A 82 -4.61 -3.60 -19.11
CA SER A 82 -4.83 -2.97 -20.42
C SER A 82 -4.28 -1.55 -20.52
N ILE A 83 -4.13 -0.86 -19.38
CA ILE A 83 -3.67 0.53 -19.31
C ILE A 83 -2.16 0.59 -19.14
N CYS A 84 -1.64 -0.06 -18.09
CA CYS A 84 -0.24 0.05 -17.71
C CYS A 84 0.66 -0.95 -18.44
N GLN A 85 0.07 -1.92 -19.16
CA GLN A 85 0.78 -3.02 -19.83
C GLN A 85 1.62 -3.89 -18.88
N LEU A 86 1.29 -3.88 -17.59
CA LEU A 86 1.95 -4.66 -16.56
C LEU A 86 1.42 -6.10 -16.52
N LEU A 87 2.35 -7.04 -16.39
CA LEU A 87 2.11 -8.47 -16.28
C LEU A 87 2.27 -8.93 -14.82
N VAL A 88 1.16 -9.36 -14.22
CA VAL A 88 1.12 -9.68 -12.78
C VAL A 88 0.45 -11.03 -12.52
N HIS A 89 0.67 -11.60 -11.34
CA HIS A 89 -0.08 -12.79 -10.93
C HIS A 89 -1.59 -12.49 -10.83
N THR A 90 -2.43 -13.52 -10.92
CA THR A 90 -3.87 -13.37 -10.70
C THR A 90 -4.19 -12.75 -9.33
N LYS A 91 -3.48 -13.15 -8.27
CA LYS A 91 -3.63 -12.53 -6.94
C LYS A 91 -3.22 -11.06 -6.91
N CYS A 92 -2.23 -10.65 -7.71
CA CYS A 92 -1.75 -9.26 -7.74
C CYS A 92 -2.69 -8.31 -8.46
N ALA A 93 -3.44 -8.82 -9.43
CA ALA A 93 -4.48 -8.06 -10.11
C ALA A 93 -5.69 -7.79 -9.20
N ASN A 94 -5.84 -8.57 -8.13
CA ASN A 94 -6.92 -8.46 -7.17
C ASN A 94 -6.54 -7.63 -5.94
N PHE A 95 -5.35 -7.02 -5.90
CA PHE A 95 -5.03 -6.09 -4.83
C PHE A 95 -5.96 -4.89 -4.91
N PRO A 96 -6.61 -4.50 -3.80
CA PRO A 96 -7.48 -3.35 -3.79
C PRO A 96 -6.69 -2.08 -4.06
N SER A 97 -7.26 -1.17 -4.83
CA SER A 97 -6.60 0.09 -5.20
C SER A 97 -6.34 0.99 -3.99
N THR A 98 -7.13 0.84 -2.94
CA THR A 98 -7.01 1.59 -1.69
C THR A 98 -7.29 0.69 -0.50
N ILE A 99 -6.59 0.93 0.60
CA ILE A 99 -6.70 0.11 1.80
C ILE A 99 -6.73 0.93 3.07
N GLU A 100 -7.38 0.38 4.09
CA GLU A 100 -7.35 0.93 5.44
C GLU A 100 -6.69 -0.08 6.39
N ILE A 101 -5.84 0.43 7.29
CA ILE A 101 -5.15 -0.39 8.29
C ILE A 101 -5.28 0.29 9.64
N GLY A 102 -5.66 -0.45 10.70
CA GLY A 102 -5.82 0.15 12.04
C GLY A 102 -4.55 0.77 12.63
N ALA A 103 -3.38 0.57 12.01
CA ALA A 103 -2.12 1.19 12.39
C ALA A 103 -1.94 2.62 11.81
N HIS A 104 -2.78 3.06 10.88
CA HIS A 104 -2.68 4.34 10.20
C HIS A 104 -4.06 4.89 9.84
N ASN A 105 -4.31 6.18 10.08
CA ASN A 105 -5.66 6.73 10.02
C ASN A 105 -6.10 7.19 8.61
N HIS A 106 -5.20 7.19 7.63
CA HIS A 106 -5.53 7.49 6.25
C HIS A 106 -5.59 6.22 5.40
N SER A 107 -6.31 6.31 4.29
CA SER A 107 -6.28 5.27 3.28
C SER A 107 -4.91 5.26 2.59
N LEU A 108 -4.38 4.06 2.37
CA LEU A 108 -3.16 3.88 1.58
C LEU A 108 -3.54 3.54 0.14
N ALA A 109 -2.97 4.25 -0.82
CA ALA A 109 -3.15 4.03 -2.25
C ALA A 109 -2.18 2.97 -2.75
N HIS A 110 -2.67 2.04 -3.58
CA HIS A 110 -1.85 1.05 -4.26
C HIS A 110 -1.16 1.69 -5.46
N THR A 111 0.14 1.49 -5.57
CA THR A 111 0.91 1.78 -6.78
C THR A 111 1.62 0.52 -7.24
N TYR A 112 1.73 0.32 -8.54
CA TYR A 112 2.57 -0.72 -9.12
C TYR A 112 4.04 -0.30 -9.28
N SER A 113 4.36 0.96 -9.00
CA SER A 113 5.73 1.48 -9.09
C SER A 113 5.88 2.69 -8.17
N LEU A 114 6.52 2.51 -7.01
CA LEU A 114 6.76 3.60 -6.05
C LEU A 114 7.55 4.78 -6.66
N ARG A 115 8.44 4.51 -7.62
CA ARG A 115 9.18 5.57 -8.35
C ARG A 115 8.29 6.58 -9.08
N GLN A 116 7.03 6.24 -9.34
CA GLN A 116 6.09 7.16 -10.00
C GLN A 116 5.42 8.13 -9.03
N VAL A 117 5.46 7.82 -7.72
CA VAL A 117 4.71 8.57 -6.70
C VAL A 117 5.62 9.18 -5.63
N LYS A 118 6.86 8.68 -5.46
CA LYS A 118 7.83 9.20 -4.49
C LYS A 118 9.10 9.71 -5.16
N GLU A 119 9.57 10.88 -4.72
CA GLU A 119 10.84 11.46 -5.18
C GLU A 119 12.06 10.84 -4.47
N LEU A 120 11.95 10.55 -3.17
CA LEU A 120 13.07 10.09 -2.32
C LEU A 120 13.08 8.57 -2.10
N LEU A 121 13.34 7.81 -3.17
CA LEU A 121 13.27 6.34 -3.17
C LEU A 121 14.28 5.64 -2.25
N ASP A 122 15.38 6.32 -1.88
CA ASP A 122 16.41 5.74 -1.03
C ASP A 122 16.03 5.60 0.44
N LYS A 123 14.93 6.26 0.85
CA LYS A 123 14.48 6.32 2.24
C LYS A 123 13.11 5.65 2.47
N VAL A 124 12.63 4.87 1.51
CA VAL A 124 11.31 4.20 1.62
C VAL A 124 11.44 2.83 2.29
N PHE A 125 10.83 2.68 3.46
CA PHE A 125 10.83 1.45 4.24
C PHE A 125 9.41 1.01 4.55
N CYS A 126 9.19 -0.31 4.57
CA CYS A 126 7.90 -0.87 4.97
C CYS A 126 7.65 -0.62 6.46
N SER A 127 6.56 0.06 6.80
CA SER A 127 6.20 0.41 8.18
C SER A 127 5.88 -0.79 9.07
N LEU A 128 5.62 -1.98 8.50
CA LEU A 128 5.35 -3.20 9.26
C LEU A 128 6.61 -4.03 9.56
N CYS A 129 7.52 -4.17 8.59
CA CYS A 129 8.69 -5.04 8.73
C CYS A 129 10.03 -4.30 8.76
N TYR A 130 10.01 -2.97 8.58
CA TYR A 130 11.17 -2.08 8.56
C TYR A 130 12.24 -2.44 7.51
N LYS A 131 11.86 -3.20 6.48
CA LYS A 131 12.73 -3.51 5.34
C LYS A 131 12.57 -2.47 4.25
N LYS A 132 13.66 -2.16 3.54
CA LYS A 132 13.65 -1.26 2.39
C LYS A 132 12.70 -1.80 1.33
N ILE A 133 11.80 -0.96 0.84
CA ILE A 133 10.90 -1.33 -0.27
C ILE A 133 11.67 -1.16 -1.57
N ASN A 134 11.53 -2.12 -2.48
CA ASN A 134 12.09 -1.96 -3.81
C ASN A 134 11.19 -0.99 -4.61
N PRO A 135 11.70 0.17 -5.04
CA PRO A 135 10.88 1.23 -5.63
C PRO A 135 10.34 0.90 -7.03
N TYR A 136 10.84 -0.15 -7.67
CA TYR A 136 10.39 -0.58 -9.00
C TYR A 136 9.11 -1.41 -8.96
N TYR A 137 8.73 -1.92 -7.78
CA TYR A 137 7.61 -2.84 -7.61
C TYR A 137 6.45 -2.21 -6.85
N ALA A 138 5.38 -2.99 -6.69
CA ALA A 138 4.16 -2.51 -6.08
C ALA A 138 4.31 -2.27 -4.58
N ALA A 139 3.61 -1.26 -4.10
CA ALA A 139 3.50 -0.93 -2.68
C ALA A 139 2.21 -0.14 -2.43
N TYR A 140 1.90 0.03 -1.15
CA TYR A 140 0.91 0.98 -0.68
C TYR A 140 1.61 2.16 -0.02
N TYR A 141 1.09 3.35 -0.25
CA TYR A 141 1.61 4.59 0.33
C TYR A 141 0.45 5.50 0.75
N CYS A 142 0.67 6.33 1.76
CA CYS A 142 -0.31 7.35 2.14
C CYS A 142 -0.14 8.58 1.25
N GLN A 143 -1.16 8.93 0.46
CA GLN A 143 -1.14 10.14 -0.37
C GLN A 143 -1.29 11.44 0.44
N GLU A 144 -1.94 11.37 1.61
CA GLU A 144 -2.21 12.54 2.44
C GLU A 144 -1.02 12.94 3.33
N CYS A 145 -0.09 12.00 3.55
CA CYS A 145 1.07 12.21 4.42
C CYS A 145 2.38 12.45 3.69
N ASP A 146 2.41 12.21 2.38
CA ASP A 146 3.59 12.35 1.51
C ASP A 146 3.84 13.83 1.12
#